data_AF-A0A8I0CWC0-F1
#
_entry.id   AF-A0A8I0CWC0-F1
#
_cell.length_a   1.000
_cell.length_b   1.000
_cell.length_c   1.000
_cell.angle_alpha   90.00
_cell.angle_beta   90.00
_cell.angle_gamma   90.00
#
_symmetry.space_group_name_H-M   'P 1'
#
loop_
_entity.id
_entity.type
_entity.pdbx_description
1 polymer ?
#
loop_
_entity_poly.entity_id
_entity_poly.type
_entity_poly.pdbx_seq_one_letter_code
_entity_poly.pdbx_strand_id
1 'polypeptide(L)'
;MLLPAFGLAILLLLGLGAMQDVPSSDESSFTTSSLILFLLGFVVLMGLVFGWFFSAPSVQAFTFDEGQQLLTLTVTRRGRKPSELRVPFSDILYICPYQLAMFDRDGHFSVVYKGPKDKVFEYRFAEGTSLEEIEFHSAWLRGIIGERMHELLNLDK
;
A
#
# COMPACT_ATOMS: atom_id res chain seq x y z
N MET A 1 -2.17 17.24 8.38
CA MET A 1 -1.34 16.90 7.20
C MET A 1 -1.22 18.12 6.29
N LEU A 2 -0.50 19.16 6.71
CA LEU A 2 -0.36 20.43 5.95
C LEU A 2 1.06 20.64 5.40
N LEU A 3 2.06 19.97 5.97
CA LEU A 3 3.47 20.16 5.63
C LEU A 3 3.83 20.02 4.13
N PRO A 4 3.29 19.05 3.37
CA PRO A 4 3.69 18.90 1.97
C PRO A 4 3.06 19.93 1.03
N ALA A 5 1.86 20.44 1.36
CA ALA A 5 1.23 21.51 0.59
C ALA A 5 1.99 22.84 0.76
N PHE A 6 2.50 23.09 1.98
CA PHE A 6 3.38 24.24 2.24
C PHE A 6 4.70 24.16 1.48
N GLY A 7 5.30 22.97 1.38
CA GLY A 7 6.52 22.76 0.57
C GLY A 7 6.32 23.10 -0.90
N LEU A 8 5.22 22.63 -1.50
CA LEU A 8 4.84 22.95 -2.88
C LEU A 8 4.57 24.45 -3.10
N ALA A 9 3.89 25.10 -2.17
CA ALA A 9 3.59 26.53 -2.26
C ALA A 9 4.86 27.39 -2.21
N ILE A 10 5.80 27.05 -1.32
CA ILE A 10 7.08 27.75 -1.21
C ILE A 10 7.93 27.54 -2.48
N LEU A 11 7.95 26.32 -3.04
CA LEU A 11 8.63 26.01 -4.30
C LEU A 11 8.06 26.79 -5.49
N LEU A 12 6.73 26.92 -5.59
CA LEU A 12 6.08 27.71 -6.64
C LEU A 12 6.37 29.21 -6.50
N LEU A 13 6.36 29.74 -5.27
CA LEU A 13 6.67 31.15 -5.00
C LEU A 13 8.13 31.51 -5.30
N LEU A 14 9.08 30.64 -4.94
CA LEU A 14 10.50 30.80 -5.27
C LEU A 14 10.75 30.68 -6.78
N GLY A 15 10.09 29.74 -7.46
CA GLY A 15 10.17 29.61 -8.92
C GLY A 15 9.61 30.83 -9.66
N LEU A 16 8.53 31.42 -9.16
CA LEU A 16 7.90 32.60 -9.77
C LEU A 16 8.72 33.88 -9.55
N GLY A 17 9.30 34.06 -8.35
CA GLY A 17 10.19 35.18 -8.05
C GLY A 17 11.45 35.19 -8.92
N ALA A 18 12.01 34.01 -9.23
CA ALA A 18 13.18 33.88 -10.09
C ALA A 18 12.93 34.24 -11.57
N MET A 19 11.67 34.30 -12.03
CA MET A 19 11.32 34.73 -13.39
C MET A 19 11.14 36.25 -13.53
N GLN A 20 10.98 36.98 -12.42
CA GLN A 20 10.70 38.42 -12.43
C GLN A 20 11.96 39.32 -12.41
N ASP A 21 13.13 38.80 -12.03
CA ASP A 21 14.38 39.57 -11.88
C ASP A 21 15.42 39.29 -13.00
N VAL A 22 15.05 39.43 -14.28
CA VAL A 22 16.00 39.23 -15.41
C VAL A 22 16.55 40.56 -15.92
N PRO A 23 17.82 40.94 -15.61
CA PRO A 23 18.64 41.71 -16.52
C PRO A 23 19.52 40.77 -17.37
N SER A 24 19.67 41.15 -18.63
CA SER A 24 20.36 40.43 -19.70
C SER A 24 21.89 40.41 -19.54
N SER A 25 22.48 39.23 -19.32
CA SER A 25 23.76 38.79 -19.92
C SER A 25 24.19 37.43 -19.35
N ASP A 26 24.55 36.52 -20.25
CA ASP A 26 25.19 35.18 -20.19
C ASP A 26 25.50 34.44 -18.85
N GLU A 27 25.68 35.10 -17.71
CA GLU A 27 25.76 34.44 -16.38
C GLU A 27 24.39 33.92 -15.90
N SER A 28 23.29 34.56 -16.33
CA SER A 28 21.92 34.19 -15.95
C SER A 28 21.56 32.75 -16.36
N SER A 29 22.03 32.28 -17.53
CA SER A 29 21.60 30.97 -18.05
C SER A 29 22.08 29.80 -17.19
N PHE A 30 23.25 29.93 -16.55
CA PHE A 30 23.88 28.85 -15.80
C PHE A 30 23.24 28.67 -14.42
N THR A 31 22.94 29.77 -13.74
CA THR A 31 22.23 29.78 -12.45
C THR A 31 20.80 29.31 -12.58
N THR A 32 20.09 29.74 -13.64
CA THR A 32 18.72 29.28 -13.90
C THR A 32 18.69 27.80 -14.26
N SER A 33 19.65 27.31 -15.06
CA SER A 33 19.77 25.87 -15.39
C SER A 33 20.10 25.00 -14.16
N SER A 34 21.00 25.48 -13.29
CA SER A 34 21.33 24.80 -12.03
C SER A 34 20.14 24.76 -11.07
N LEU A 35 19.40 25.86 -10.96
CA LEU A 35 18.20 25.96 -10.12
C LEU A 35 17.09 25.04 -10.63
N ILE A 36 16.84 25.01 -11.94
CA ILE A 36 15.85 24.09 -12.55
C ILE A 36 16.24 22.63 -12.29
N LEU A 37 17.51 22.26 -12.44
CA LEU A 37 17.98 20.90 -12.16
C LEU A 37 17.82 20.54 -10.67
N PHE A 38 18.09 21.49 -9.77
CA PHE A 38 17.90 21.32 -8.33
C PHE A 38 16.42 21.12 -7.98
N LEU A 39 15.53 21.95 -8.54
CA LEU A 39 14.07 21.81 -8.37
C LEU A 39 13.58 20.45 -8.89
N LEU A 40 14.02 20.04 -10.08
CA LEU A 40 13.66 18.75 -10.66
C LEU A 40 14.11 17.59 -9.76
N GLY A 41 15.35 17.64 -9.26
CA GLY A 41 15.86 16.66 -8.31
C GLY A 41 15.02 16.58 -7.04
N PHE A 42 14.57 17.72 -6.51
CA PHE A 42 13.72 17.77 -5.32
C PHE A 42 12.31 17.23 -5.57
N VAL A 43 11.73 17.51 -6.74
CA VAL A 43 10.42 16.95 -7.14
C VAL A 43 10.50 15.43 -7.28
N VAL A 44 11.55 14.91 -7.90
CA VAL A 44 11.78 13.45 -8.00
C VAL A 44 11.96 12.84 -6.60
N LEU A 45 12.77 13.46 -5.74
CA LEU A 45 12.97 13.00 -4.37
C LEU A 45 11.67 12.99 -3.58
N MET A 46 10.87 14.05 -3.69
CA MET A 46 9.55 14.12 -3.06
C MET A 46 8.63 13.02 -3.60
N GLY A 47 8.60 12.82 -4.92
CA GLY A 47 7.85 11.73 -5.54
C GLY A 47 8.25 10.36 -4.99
N LEU A 48 9.55 10.11 -4.82
CA LEU A 48 10.07 8.88 -4.24
C LEU A 48 9.66 8.71 -2.77
N VAL A 49 9.80 9.76 -1.95
CA VAL A 49 9.41 9.73 -0.53
C VAL A 49 7.90 9.52 -0.39
N PHE A 50 7.09 10.16 -1.23
CA PHE A 50 5.66 9.97 -1.27
C PHE A 50 5.29 8.54 -1.69
N GLY A 51 5.83 8.05 -2.80
CA GLY A 51 5.60 6.67 -3.23
C GLY A 51 5.99 5.65 -2.16
N TRP A 52 7.09 5.91 -1.45
CA TRP A 52 7.53 5.08 -0.33
C TRP A 52 6.56 5.13 0.86
N PHE A 53 6.10 6.32 1.24
CA PHE A 53 5.21 6.49 2.40
C PHE A 53 3.78 5.99 2.14
N PHE A 54 3.31 6.09 0.90
CA PHE A 54 1.99 5.64 0.47
C PHE A 54 1.96 4.21 -0.08
N SER A 55 3.08 3.49 0.01
CA SER A 55 3.16 2.08 -0.35
C SER A 55 2.11 1.25 0.41
N ALA A 56 1.67 0.17 -0.23
CA ALA A 56 0.62 -0.69 0.30
C ALA A 56 0.97 -1.19 1.72
N PRO A 57 -0.02 -1.28 2.62
CA PRO A 57 0.18 -1.89 3.93
C PRO A 57 0.56 -3.36 3.78
N SER A 58 1.49 -3.83 4.61
CA SER A 58 1.81 -5.27 4.73
C SER A 58 1.27 -5.84 6.03
N VAL A 59 0.80 -7.08 5.99
CA VAL A 59 0.37 -7.82 7.18
C VAL A 59 1.56 -8.63 7.69
N GLN A 60 1.96 -8.40 8.94
CA GLN A 60 3.09 -9.11 9.57
C GLN A 60 2.67 -10.36 10.32
N ALA A 61 1.49 -10.32 10.93
CA ALA A 61 0.93 -11.43 11.67
C ALA A 61 -0.58 -11.41 11.51
N PHE A 62 -1.19 -12.58 11.63
CA PHE A 62 -2.63 -12.73 11.57
C PHE A 62 -3.06 -13.82 12.54
N THR A 63 -4.30 -13.73 13.02
CA THR A 63 -4.90 -14.73 13.89
C THR A 63 -6.39 -14.81 13.61
N PHE A 64 -6.88 -16.03 13.48
CA PHE A 64 -8.30 -16.33 13.36
C PHE A 64 -8.79 -16.83 14.72
N ASP A 65 -9.68 -16.07 15.34
CA ASP A 65 -10.36 -16.49 16.57
C ASP A 65 -11.75 -16.99 16.19
N GLU A 66 -11.92 -18.32 16.18
CA GLU A 66 -13.19 -18.97 15.86
C GLU A 66 -14.26 -18.71 16.93
N GLY A 67 -13.86 -18.65 18.21
CA GLY A 67 -14.78 -18.42 19.32
C GLY A 67 -15.38 -17.02 19.32
N GLN A 68 -14.57 -16.02 18.98
CA GLN A 68 -15.02 -14.63 18.81
C GLN A 68 -15.48 -14.29 17.39
N GLN A 69 -15.33 -15.21 16.44
CA GLN A 69 -15.56 -14.99 15.01
C GLN A 69 -14.86 -13.73 14.48
N LEU A 70 -13.57 -13.62 14.80
CA LEU A 70 -12.77 -12.42 14.55
C LEU A 70 -11.47 -12.77 13.82
N LEU A 71 -11.19 -12.05 12.75
CA LEU A 71 -9.88 -12.02 12.10
C LEU A 71 -9.09 -10.82 12.63
N THR A 72 -7.97 -11.09 13.28
CA THR A 72 -7.04 -10.04 13.72
C THR A 72 -5.84 -10.02 12.80
N LEU A 73 -5.53 -8.86 12.23
CA LEU A 73 -4.37 -8.61 11.38
C LEU A 73 -3.47 -7.57 12.05
N THR A 74 -2.18 -7.89 12.19
CA THR A 74 -1.16 -6.92 12.58
C THR A 74 -0.63 -6.27 11.31
N VAL A 75 -1.11 -5.06 11.04
CA VAL A 75 -0.82 -4.33 9.81
C VAL A 75 0.29 -3.30 10.06
N THR A 76 1.29 -3.30 9.20
CA THR A 76 2.35 -2.27 9.19
C THR A 76 2.23 -1.41 7.94
N ARG A 77 2.21 -0.09 8.13
CA ARG A 77 2.34 0.89 7.04
C ARG A 77 3.72 1.51 7.08
N ARG A 78 4.33 1.76 5.92
CA ARG A 78 5.66 2.38 5.84
C ARG A 78 5.65 3.74 6.53
N GLY A 79 6.61 3.95 7.43
CA GLY A 79 6.71 5.17 8.25
C GLY A 79 5.71 5.26 9.41
N ARG A 80 4.98 4.18 9.74
CA ARG A 80 4.09 4.11 10.91
C ARG A 80 4.40 2.90 11.78
N LYS A 81 4.00 2.97 13.06
CA LYS A 81 4.04 1.81 13.96
C LYS A 81 3.03 0.75 13.50
N PRO A 82 3.30 -0.55 13.73
CA PRO A 82 2.32 -1.60 13.52
C PRO A 82 1.03 -1.31 14.30
N SER A 83 -0.10 -1.67 13.71
CA SER A 83 -1.43 -1.51 14.30
C SER A 83 -2.25 -2.78 14.14
N GLU A 84 -2.99 -3.17 15.17
CA GLU A 84 -3.95 -4.26 15.10
C GLU A 84 -5.23 -3.81 14.39
N LEU A 85 -5.65 -4.59 13.42
CA LEU A 85 -6.91 -4.47 12.71
C LEU A 85 -7.76 -5.70 13.07
N ARG A 86 -8.94 -5.46 13.64
CA ARG A 86 -9.89 -6.50 14.05
C ARG A 86 -11.07 -6.47 13.11
N VAL A 87 -11.32 -7.58 12.42
CA VAL A 87 -12.34 -7.73 11.37
C VAL A 87 -13.29 -8.85 11.80
N PRO A 88 -14.55 -8.53 12.15
CA PRO A 88 -15.57 -9.54 12.38
C PRO A 88 -15.81 -10.39 11.12
N PHE A 89 -16.07 -11.69 11.28
CA PHE A 89 -16.35 -12.56 10.14
C PHE A 89 -17.61 -12.16 9.37
N SER A 90 -18.54 -11.44 10.01
CA SER A 90 -19.72 -10.84 9.36
C SER A 90 -19.36 -9.77 8.33
N ASP A 91 -18.25 -9.08 8.55
CA ASP A 91 -17.81 -7.95 7.72
C ASP A 91 -16.92 -8.43 6.57
N ILE A 92 -16.39 -9.65 6.66
CA ILE A 92 -15.65 -10.31 5.59
C ILE A 92 -16.63 -10.54 4.43
N LEU A 93 -16.31 -9.95 3.28
CA LEU A 93 -17.04 -10.21 2.04
C LEU A 93 -16.56 -11.54 1.44
N TYR A 94 -15.25 -11.68 1.30
CA TYR A 94 -14.61 -12.94 0.90
C TYR A 94 -13.14 -12.99 1.31
N ILE A 95 -12.60 -14.21 1.35
CA ILE A 95 -11.16 -14.47 1.38
C ILE A 95 -10.82 -15.28 0.13
N CYS A 96 -9.80 -14.84 -0.61
CA CYS A 96 -9.35 -15.50 -1.83
C CYS A 96 -7.86 -15.87 -1.71
N PRO A 97 -7.48 -17.13 -1.95
CA PRO A 97 -6.09 -17.49 -2.12
C PRO A 97 -5.63 -17.14 -3.54
N TYR A 98 -4.39 -16.67 -3.65
CA TYR A 98 -3.76 -16.30 -4.91
C TYR A 98 -2.42 -16.99 -5.09
N GLN A 99 -2.19 -17.49 -6.31
CA GLN A 99 -0.91 -18.00 -6.79
C GLN A 99 -0.29 -16.99 -7.76
N LEU A 100 1.00 -16.67 -7.55
CA LEU A 100 1.83 -15.92 -8.48
C LEU A 100 2.74 -16.90 -9.23
N ALA A 101 2.68 -16.96 -10.56
CA ALA A 101 3.52 -17.88 -11.34
C ALA A 101 5.01 -17.53 -11.25
N MET A 102 5.36 -16.30 -10.87
CA MET A 102 6.76 -15.92 -10.61
C MET A 102 7.39 -16.72 -9.45
N PHE A 103 6.57 -17.25 -8.53
CA PHE A 103 7.04 -18.05 -7.40
C PHE A 103 6.75 -19.54 -7.55
N ASP A 104 5.85 -19.96 -8.46
CA ASP A 104 5.35 -21.31 -8.83
C ASP A 104 5.02 -22.31 -7.68
N ARG A 105 5.42 -22.00 -6.45
CA ARG A 105 5.40 -22.84 -5.26
C ARG A 105 4.78 -22.13 -4.06
N ASP A 106 4.74 -20.80 -4.09
CA ASP A 106 4.24 -19.98 -3.00
C ASP A 106 3.10 -19.06 -3.46
N GLY A 107 2.23 -18.72 -2.52
CA GLY A 107 1.11 -17.81 -2.73
C GLY A 107 0.85 -16.91 -1.53
N HIS A 108 -0.36 -16.37 -1.50
CA HIS A 108 -0.86 -15.57 -0.39
C HIS A 108 -2.39 -15.61 -0.32
N PHE A 109 -2.95 -15.12 0.77
CA PHE A 109 -4.38 -14.85 0.87
C PHE A 109 -4.65 -13.36 0.75
N SER A 110 -5.79 -13.02 0.16
CA SER A 110 -6.37 -11.68 0.22
C SER A 110 -7.71 -11.75 0.94
N VAL A 111 -7.88 -10.92 1.97
CA VAL A 111 -9.17 -10.72 2.63
C VAL A 111 -9.76 -9.40 2.18
N VAL A 112 -11.02 -9.46 1.73
CA VAL A 112 -11.82 -8.31 1.40
C VAL A 112 -12.94 -8.18 2.41
N TYR A 113 -13.03 -7.03 3.06
CA TYR A 113 -14.04 -6.77 4.08
C TYR A 113 -14.67 -5.40 3.94
N LYS A 114 -15.88 -5.28 4.49
CA LYS A 114 -16.66 -4.05 4.54
C LYS A 114 -16.31 -3.29 5.83
N GLY A 115 -15.60 -2.17 5.67
CA GLY A 115 -15.25 -1.29 6.77
C GLY A 115 -16.31 -0.20 7.04
N PRO A 116 -15.97 0.77 7.91
CA PRO A 116 -16.89 1.85 8.26
C PRO A 116 -17.35 2.64 7.04
N LYS A 117 -18.63 3.07 7.04
CA LYS A 117 -19.26 3.80 5.93
C LYS A 117 -19.26 3.01 4.61
N ASP A 118 -19.42 1.70 4.69
CA ASP A 118 -19.50 0.78 3.55
C ASP A 118 -18.26 0.80 2.65
N LYS A 119 -17.14 1.30 3.16
CA LYS A 119 -15.89 1.33 2.43
C LYS A 119 -15.27 -0.06 2.41
N VAL A 120 -14.97 -0.56 1.22
CA VAL A 120 -14.30 -1.85 1.04
C VAL A 120 -12.79 -1.69 1.25
N PHE A 121 -12.20 -2.62 1.98
CA PHE A 121 -10.77 -2.72 2.19
C PHE A 121 -10.28 -4.11 1.79
N GLU A 122 -9.06 -4.15 1.26
CA GLU A 122 -8.38 -5.38 0.88
C GLU A 122 -7.02 -5.44 1.58
N TYR A 123 -6.68 -6.60 2.14
CA TYR A 123 -5.39 -6.86 2.75
C TYR A 123 -4.84 -8.21 2.33
N ARG A 124 -3.56 -8.20 1.93
CA ARG A 124 -2.78 -9.41 1.64
C ARG A 124 -2.09 -9.89 2.90
N PHE A 125 -2.15 -11.19 3.15
CA PHE A 125 -1.52 -11.83 4.31
C PHE A 125 -1.03 -13.23 3.93
N ALA A 126 -0.17 -13.79 4.80
CA ALA A 126 0.50 -15.07 4.56
C ALA A 126 1.26 -15.10 3.20
N GLU A 127 1.99 -14.03 2.90
CA GLU A 127 2.84 -13.99 1.72
C GLU A 127 3.99 -15.01 1.87
N GLY A 128 4.23 -15.80 0.81
CA GLY A 128 5.30 -16.81 0.81
C GLY A 128 4.87 -18.15 1.40
N THR A 129 3.57 -18.37 1.62
CA THR A 129 3.03 -19.67 2.06
C THR A 129 3.01 -20.66 0.89
N SER A 130 3.44 -21.89 1.15
CA SER A 130 3.48 -22.93 0.11
C SER A 130 2.08 -23.27 -0.39
N LEU A 131 1.95 -23.74 -1.63
CA LEU A 131 0.64 -24.09 -2.19
C LEU A 131 -0.09 -25.19 -1.40
N GLU A 132 0.65 -26.19 -0.91
CA GLU A 132 0.08 -27.25 -0.07
C GLU A 132 -0.53 -26.68 1.22
N GLU A 133 0.18 -25.76 1.88
CA GLU A 133 -0.34 -25.04 3.05
C GLU A 133 -1.52 -24.15 2.67
N ILE A 134 -1.49 -23.46 1.53
CA ILE A 134 -2.64 -22.66 1.07
C ILE A 134 -3.87 -23.52 0.88
N GLU A 135 -3.76 -24.67 0.22
CA GLU A 135 -4.88 -25.59 0.01
C GLU A 135 -5.43 -26.11 1.35
N PHE A 136 -4.53 -26.55 2.25
CA PHE A 136 -4.90 -27.01 3.58
C PHE A 136 -5.65 -25.94 4.37
N HIS A 137 -5.10 -24.72 4.45
CA HIS A 137 -5.72 -23.62 5.18
C HIS A 137 -6.99 -23.11 4.49
N SER A 138 -7.09 -23.20 3.16
CA SER A 138 -8.30 -22.87 2.42
C SER A 138 -9.44 -23.81 2.76
N ALA A 139 -9.17 -25.12 2.86
CA ALA A 139 -10.16 -26.11 3.27
C ALA A 139 -10.64 -25.86 4.71
N TRP A 140 -9.71 -25.56 5.62
CA TRP A 140 -10.04 -25.20 7.00
C TRP A 140 -10.86 -23.91 7.08
N LEU A 141 -10.44 -22.83 6.40
CA LEU A 141 -11.17 -21.55 6.37
C LEU A 141 -12.56 -21.71 5.75
N ARG A 142 -12.71 -22.53 4.72
CA ARG A 142 -14.02 -22.84 4.13
C ARG A 142 -14.97 -23.48 5.13
N GLY A 143 -14.47 -24.25 6.10
CA GLY A 143 -15.27 -24.76 7.22
C GLY A 143 -15.80 -23.65 8.15
N ILE A 144 -15.10 -22.52 8.25
CA ILE A 144 -15.40 -21.43 9.18
C ILE A 144 -16.23 -20.33 8.52
N ILE A 145 -15.82 -19.85 7.35
CA ILE A 145 -16.47 -18.73 6.65
C ILE A 145 -17.35 -19.18 5.48
N GLY A 146 -17.42 -20.48 5.20
CA GLY A 146 -18.30 -21.06 4.19
C GLY A 146 -17.98 -20.60 2.77
N GLU A 147 -19.02 -20.24 2.03
CA GLU A 147 -18.95 -19.79 0.63
C GLU A 147 -18.14 -18.49 0.45
N ARG A 148 -17.90 -17.73 1.52
CA ARG A 148 -17.02 -16.56 1.49
C ARG A 148 -15.55 -16.93 1.28
N MET A 149 -15.18 -18.20 1.45
CA MET A 149 -13.87 -18.68 1.04
C MET A 149 -13.88 -19.06 -0.44
N HIS A 150 -13.25 -18.23 -1.27
CA HIS A 150 -13.16 -18.46 -2.71
C HIS A 150 -12.12 -19.52 -3.06
N GLU A 151 -12.18 -20.01 -4.30
CA GLU A 151 -11.20 -20.95 -4.85
C GLU A 151 -9.87 -20.24 -5.17
N LEU A 152 -8.79 -21.02 -5.24
CA LEU A 152 -7.46 -20.52 -5.59
C LEU A 152 -7.48 -19.89 -6.99
N LEU A 153 -7.10 -18.61 -7.06
CA LEU A 153 -6.97 -17.89 -8.31
C LEU A 153 -5.49 -17.79 -8.71
N ASN A 154 -5.20 -18.17 -9.95
CA ASN A 154 -3.89 -17.95 -10.55
C ASN A 154 -3.90 -16.56 -11.22
N LEU A 155 -3.01 -15.66 -10.78
CA LEU A 155 -2.99 -14.26 -11.25
C LEU A 155 -2.44 -14.10 -12.67
N ASP A 156 -1.86 -15.15 -13.27
CA ASP A 156 -1.22 -15.11 -14.59
C ASP A 156 -2.05 -15.76 -15.71
N LYS A 157 -3.28 -16.20 -15.43
CA LYS A 157 -4.24 -16.74 -16.43
C LYS A 157 -5.50 -15.91 -16.50
#